data_AF-A0A936GHA7-F1
#
_entry.id   AF-A0A936GHA7-F1
#
_cell.length_a   1.000
_cell.length_b   1.000
_cell.length_c   1.000
_cell.angle_alpha   90.00
_cell.angle_beta   90.00
_cell.angle_gamma   90.00
#
_symmetry.space_group_name_H-M   'P 1'
#
loop_
_entity.id
_entity.type
_entity.pdbx_description
1 polymer ?
#
loop_
_entity_poly.entity_id
_entity_poly.type
_entity_poly.pdbx_seq_one_letter_code
_entity_poly.pdbx_strand_id
1 'polypeptide(L)'
;MNTICLWNDRQFYEHLFSAVWGTLQTFFYTHFGVEGGAVCVLHTWGQNLSLHPHIHCIVPAAGYSLKGQWKNLGADGRFLFPVQQLSAMFLGKFLDSLKRCLRKQQVLSQFNHAIQSAYSKKWVVHCEPALASAEHVVKYLGQYTHRVAITNQRILSIKDGKVTFIAKDYRDNATKKPVTLDGVEFLRRFCLHILPSRFVKIRRYGIYNHTLKRRLDLQFVPETKPDIEQIIKQGKPSETKQERFKRLTGIDVCTCPVCKTGRMIIVEEIPRIRSPDLSAYVSYFVSNK
;
A
#
# COMPACT_ATOMS: atom_id res chain seq x y z
N MET A 1 9.58 -13.52 -14.02
CA MET A 1 9.46 -12.77 -12.74
C MET A 1 8.49 -13.42 -11.77
N ASN A 2 7.24 -13.73 -12.16
CA ASN A 2 6.28 -14.38 -11.25
C ASN A 2 6.79 -15.70 -10.65
N THR A 3 7.51 -16.52 -11.42
CA THR A 3 8.13 -17.75 -10.93
C THR A 3 9.11 -17.51 -9.77
N ILE A 4 9.93 -16.46 -9.85
CA ILE A 4 10.87 -16.08 -8.78
C ILE A 4 10.09 -15.61 -7.55
N CYS A 5 9.03 -14.81 -7.76
CA CYS A 5 8.17 -14.35 -6.67
C CYS A 5 7.45 -15.51 -5.97
N LEU A 6 6.98 -16.52 -6.71
CA LEU A 6 6.32 -17.69 -6.12
C LEU A 6 7.29 -18.61 -5.37
N TRP A 7 8.55 -18.63 -5.78
CA TRP A 7 9.59 -19.41 -5.12
C TRP A 7 9.96 -18.82 -3.74
N ASN A 8 10.10 -17.51 -3.65
CA ASN A 8 10.33 -16.81 -2.38
C ASN A 8 9.76 -15.39 -2.42
N ASP A 9 8.50 -15.27 -2.04
CA ASP A 9 7.73 -14.04 -2.10
C ASP A 9 8.27 -12.96 -1.15
N ARG A 10 8.63 -13.34 0.08
CA ARG A 10 9.22 -12.46 1.09
C ARG A 10 10.47 -11.77 0.55
N GLN A 11 11.45 -12.54 0.06
CA GLN A 11 12.70 -11.94 -0.44
C GLN A 11 12.46 -11.14 -1.72
N PHE A 12 11.57 -11.61 -2.60
CA PHE A 12 11.20 -10.87 -3.80
C PHE A 12 10.66 -9.48 -3.44
N TYR A 13 9.72 -9.41 -2.49
CA TYR A 13 9.14 -8.15 -2.04
C TYR A 13 10.15 -7.27 -1.29
N GLU A 14 11.04 -7.86 -0.49
CA GLU A 14 12.13 -7.11 0.17
C GLU A 14 13.07 -6.45 -0.84
N HIS A 15 13.49 -7.18 -1.88
CA HIS A 15 14.31 -6.63 -2.96
C HIS A 15 13.55 -5.58 -3.78
N LEU A 16 12.25 -5.78 -4.00
CA LEU A 16 11.41 -4.80 -4.69
C LEU A 16 11.35 -3.47 -3.92
N PHE A 17 11.09 -3.51 -2.61
CA PHE A 17 11.12 -2.32 -1.75
C PHE A 17 12.50 -1.67 -1.71
N SER A 18 13.56 -2.47 -1.58
CA SER A 18 14.94 -1.97 -1.54
C SER A 18 15.32 -1.27 -2.84
N ALA A 19 14.92 -1.81 -4.00
CA ALA A 19 15.18 -1.20 -5.30
C ALA A 19 14.39 0.10 -5.47
N VAL A 20 13.11 0.13 -5.08
CA VAL A 20 12.29 1.35 -5.11
C VAL A 20 12.92 2.46 -4.29
N TRP A 21 13.22 2.20 -3.01
CA TRP A 21 13.80 3.23 -2.15
C TRP A 21 15.21 3.62 -2.60
N GLY A 22 16.05 2.64 -2.96
CA GLY A 22 17.40 2.91 -3.44
C GLY A 22 17.42 3.74 -4.72
N THR A 23 16.43 3.61 -5.61
CA THR A 23 16.28 4.50 -6.77
C THR A 23 15.86 5.90 -6.35
N LEU A 24 14.77 6.03 -5.59
CA LEU A 24 14.26 7.34 -5.17
C LEU A 24 15.31 8.13 -4.39
N GLN A 25 16.00 7.48 -3.46
CA GLN A 25 17.05 8.10 -2.67
C GLN A 25 18.20 8.61 -3.56
N THR A 26 18.69 7.80 -4.50
CA THR A 26 19.71 8.26 -5.45
C THR A 26 19.24 9.51 -6.21
N PHE A 27 18.01 9.51 -6.71
CA PHE A 27 17.46 10.65 -7.45
C PHE A 27 17.33 11.93 -6.60
N PHE A 28 16.89 11.81 -5.35
CA PHE A 28 16.84 12.96 -4.43
C PHE A 28 18.23 13.58 -4.21
N TYR A 29 19.25 12.75 -4.04
CA TYR A 29 20.62 13.22 -3.86
C TYR A 29 21.20 13.83 -5.14
N THR A 30 21.10 13.14 -6.28
CA THR A 30 21.78 13.56 -7.52
C THR A 30 21.12 14.75 -8.20
N HIS A 31 19.79 14.88 -8.13
CA HIS A 31 19.08 15.99 -8.77
C HIS A 31 18.92 17.22 -7.86
N PHE A 32 18.78 16.99 -6.54
CA PHE A 32 18.36 18.06 -5.64
C PHE A 32 19.29 18.29 -4.44
N GLY A 33 20.20 17.35 -4.14
CA GLY A 33 21.11 17.42 -3.01
C GLY A 33 20.40 17.34 -1.65
N VAL A 34 19.31 16.56 -1.57
CA VAL A 34 18.47 16.47 -0.37
C VAL A 34 18.24 15.03 0.08
N GLU A 35 17.98 14.86 1.37
CA GLU A 35 17.26 13.70 1.88
C GLU A 35 15.76 13.92 1.66
N GLY A 36 15.20 13.22 0.66
CA GLY A 36 13.77 13.19 0.41
C GLY A 36 13.05 12.11 1.21
N GLY A 37 11.88 11.67 0.75
CA GLY A 37 11.16 10.58 1.39
C GLY A 37 10.14 9.92 0.49
N ALA A 38 9.54 8.84 0.97
CA ALA A 38 8.43 8.20 0.27
C ALA A 38 7.56 7.39 1.25
N VAL A 39 6.27 7.31 0.94
CA VAL A 39 5.36 6.29 1.48
C VAL A 39 5.11 5.27 0.38
N CYS A 40 5.50 4.03 0.63
CA CYS A 40 5.45 2.94 -0.35
C CYS A 40 4.45 1.87 0.09
N VAL A 41 3.56 1.43 -0.81
CA VAL A 41 2.53 0.42 -0.55
C VAL A 41 2.66 -0.73 -1.55
N LEU A 42 2.92 -1.94 -1.05
CA LEU A 42 2.99 -3.15 -1.88
C LEU A 42 1.60 -3.63 -2.30
N HIS A 43 1.45 -3.89 -3.59
CA HIS A 43 0.31 -4.53 -4.23
C HIS A 43 0.79 -5.78 -4.96
N THR A 44 -0.01 -6.85 -4.97
CA THR A 44 0.40 -8.15 -5.55
C THR A 44 -0.55 -8.67 -6.63
N TRP A 45 -1.56 -7.89 -7.01
CA TRP A 45 -2.60 -8.35 -7.94
C TRP A 45 -2.80 -7.40 -9.12
N GLY A 46 -3.15 -7.97 -10.26
CA GLY A 46 -3.79 -7.27 -11.37
C GLY A 46 -5.31 -7.26 -11.21
N GLN A 47 -6.01 -6.56 -12.12
CA GLN A 47 -7.48 -6.49 -12.09
C GLN A 47 -8.14 -7.87 -12.26
N ASN A 48 -7.51 -8.83 -12.93
CA ASN A 48 -8.00 -10.21 -13.10
C ASN A 48 -7.49 -11.19 -12.03
N LEU A 49 -6.97 -10.69 -10.90
CA LEU A 49 -6.36 -11.46 -9.80
C LEU A 49 -5.12 -12.27 -10.22
N SER A 50 -4.49 -11.92 -11.34
CA SER A 50 -3.17 -12.46 -11.64
C SER A 50 -2.12 -11.86 -10.70
N LEU A 51 -1.11 -12.66 -10.36
CA LEU A 51 0.03 -12.19 -9.56
C LEU A 51 0.76 -11.08 -10.34
N HIS A 52 0.76 -9.88 -9.76
CA HIS A 52 1.36 -8.68 -10.32
C HIS A 52 1.96 -7.82 -9.20
N PRO A 53 3.15 -8.17 -8.65
CA PRO A 53 3.78 -7.41 -7.60
C PRO A 53 4.26 -6.04 -8.09
N HIS A 54 3.79 -4.97 -7.45
CA HIS A 54 4.18 -3.59 -7.73
C HIS A 54 4.07 -2.73 -6.46
N ILE A 55 4.74 -1.59 -6.45
CA ILE A 55 4.73 -0.66 -5.30
C ILE A 55 4.20 0.69 -5.76
N HIS A 56 3.13 1.14 -5.12
CA HIS A 56 2.67 2.52 -5.23
C HIS A 56 3.49 3.40 -4.29
N CYS A 57 4.01 4.52 -4.81
CA CYS A 57 4.82 5.45 -4.03
C CYS A 57 4.16 6.82 -4.00
N ILE A 58 4.12 7.42 -2.82
CA ILE A 58 3.82 8.83 -2.64
C ILE A 58 5.11 9.51 -2.24
N VAL A 59 5.57 10.37 -3.13
CA VAL A 59 6.86 11.03 -3.05
C VAL A 59 6.58 12.52 -2.87
N PRO A 60 6.91 13.11 -1.71
CA PRO A 60 6.75 14.54 -1.52
C PRO A 60 7.74 15.27 -2.44
N ALA A 61 7.28 16.36 -3.03
CA ALA A 61 8.13 17.30 -3.75
C ALA A 61 8.87 18.21 -2.75
N ALA A 62 9.50 17.60 -1.74
CA ALA A 62 10.22 18.28 -0.67
C ALA A 62 11.25 17.34 -0.01
N GLY A 63 12.27 17.93 0.61
CA GLY A 63 13.28 17.21 1.37
C GLY A 63 14.14 18.16 2.21
N TYR A 64 15.06 17.60 2.99
CA TYR A 64 16.04 18.38 3.75
C TYR A 64 17.39 18.38 3.05
N SER A 65 18.04 19.53 2.94
CA SER A 65 19.44 19.60 2.53
C SER A 65 20.33 18.86 3.53
N LEU A 66 21.56 18.57 3.13
CA LEU A 66 22.57 17.99 4.04
C LEU A 66 22.88 18.87 5.26
N LYS A 67 22.55 20.17 5.20
CA LYS A 67 22.65 21.12 6.30
C LYS A 67 21.36 21.20 7.15
N GLY A 68 20.40 20.30 6.92
CA GLY A 68 19.15 20.24 7.67
C GLY A 68 18.10 21.29 7.27
N GLN A 69 18.27 21.99 6.15
CA GLN A 69 17.33 23.04 5.71
C GLN A 69 16.23 22.45 4.83
N TRP A 70 14.98 22.84 5.07
CA TRP A 70 13.85 22.42 4.24
C TRP A 70 13.96 23.00 2.83
N LYS A 71 13.71 22.17 1.82
CA LYS A 71 13.73 22.55 0.41
C LYS A 71 12.51 21.97 -0.29
N ASN A 72 11.69 22.83 -0.88
CA ASN A 72 10.66 22.44 -1.84
C ASN A 72 11.33 22.10 -3.17
N LEU A 73 10.86 21.03 -3.81
CA LEU A 73 11.45 20.44 -5.01
C LEU A 73 10.48 20.55 -6.18
N GLY A 74 11.05 20.57 -7.40
CA GLY A 74 10.27 20.68 -8.63
C GLY A 74 9.74 22.09 -8.88
N ALA A 75 9.48 22.38 -10.15
CA ALA A 75 8.88 23.63 -10.61
C ALA A 75 7.73 23.30 -11.58
N ASP A 76 6.61 24.02 -11.42
CA ASP A 76 5.55 24.18 -12.43
C ASP A 76 4.72 22.93 -12.80
N GLY A 77 4.32 22.13 -11.80
CA GLY A 77 3.33 21.05 -12.04
C GLY A 77 3.80 19.91 -12.97
N ARG A 78 5.11 19.83 -13.24
CA ARG A 78 5.74 18.76 -14.02
C ARG A 78 6.19 17.60 -13.13
N PHE A 79 6.67 16.52 -13.74
CA PHE A 79 7.24 15.38 -13.03
C PHE A 79 8.46 15.80 -12.19
N LEU A 80 8.54 15.26 -10.97
CA LEU A 80 9.66 15.49 -10.07
C LEU A 80 10.99 14.90 -10.60
N PHE A 81 10.92 13.77 -11.30
CA PHE A 81 12.07 13.05 -11.83
C PHE A 81 11.88 12.66 -13.31
N PRO A 82 12.95 12.59 -14.11
CA PRO A 82 12.89 12.03 -15.47
C PRO A 82 12.49 10.56 -15.47
N VAL A 83 11.28 10.26 -15.96
CA VAL A 83 10.66 8.91 -15.90
C VAL A 83 11.52 7.83 -16.56
N GLN A 84 12.17 8.14 -17.68
CA GLN A 84 13.00 7.17 -18.40
C GLN A 84 14.24 6.75 -17.58
N GLN A 85 14.93 7.72 -16.97
CA GLN A 85 16.09 7.46 -16.12
C GLN A 85 15.69 6.72 -14.85
N LEU A 86 14.55 7.12 -14.25
CA LEU A 86 14.00 6.47 -13.07
C LEU A 86 13.70 4.99 -13.34
N SER A 87 13.08 4.71 -14.49
CA SER A 87 12.73 3.35 -14.93
C SER A 87 13.97 2.49 -15.16
N ALA A 88 14.98 3.01 -15.86
CA ALA A 88 16.22 2.30 -16.12
C ALA A 88 16.99 1.99 -14.82
N MET A 89 17.10 2.97 -13.91
CA MET A 89 17.80 2.76 -12.64
C MET A 89 17.07 1.76 -11.74
N PHE A 90 15.75 1.86 -11.62
CA PHE A 90 14.94 0.89 -10.88
C PHE A 90 15.14 -0.53 -11.42
N LEU A 91 15.04 -0.71 -12.73
CA LEU A 91 15.26 -1.99 -13.38
C LEU A 91 16.63 -2.57 -13.03
N GLY A 92 17.69 -1.76 -13.20
CA GLY A 92 19.06 -2.15 -12.89
C GLY A 92 19.24 -2.58 -11.45
N LYS A 93 18.82 -1.75 -10.49
CA LYS A 93 18.92 -2.06 -9.05
C LYS A 93 18.12 -3.31 -8.67
N PHE A 94 16.91 -3.45 -9.20
CA PHE A 94 16.03 -4.56 -8.84
C PHE A 94 16.56 -5.90 -9.37
N LEU A 95 16.88 -5.99 -10.66
CA LEU A 95 17.35 -7.23 -11.27
C LEU A 95 18.76 -7.59 -10.79
N ASP A 96 19.66 -6.63 -10.58
CA ASP A 96 20.96 -6.91 -9.99
C ASP A 96 20.82 -7.50 -8.58
N SER A 97 20.00 -6.87 -7.74
CA SER A 97 19.79 -7.33 -6.37
C SER A 97 19.19 -8.74 -6.33
N LEU A 98 18.20 -9.03 -7.17
CA LEU A 98 17.63 -10.38 -7.29
C LEU A 98 18.66 -11.38 -7.81
N LYS A 99 19.42 -11.03 -8.84
CA LYS A 99 20.44 -11.91 -9.42
C LYS A 99 21.51 -12.27 -8.39
N ARG A 100 21.97 -11.30 -7.58
CA ARG A 100 22.90 -11.55 -6.47
C ARG A 100 22.31 -12.49 -5.42
N CYS A 101 21.04 -12.30 -5.05
CA CYS A 101 20.35 -13.19 -4.12
C CYS A 101 20.29 -14.63 -4.64
N LEU A 102 19.85 -14.81 -5.89
CA LEU A 102 19.72 -16.12 -6.52
C LEU A 102 21.07 -16.83 -6.68
N ARG A 103 22.16 -16.09 -6.94
CA ARG A 103 23.52 -16.64 -6.96
C ARG A 103 23.94 -17.14 -5.57
N LYS A 104 23.70 -16.34 -4.53
CA LYS A 104 24.05 -16.69 -3.15
C LYS A 104 23.33 -17.96 -2.69
N GLN A 105 22.11 -18.18 -3.19
CA GLN A 105 21.30 -19.37 -2.93
C GLN A 105 21.54 -20.52 -3.91
N GLN A 106 22.49 -20.37 -4.84
CA GLN A 106 22.84 -21.38 -5.84
C GLN A 106 21.68 -21.83 -6.75
N VAL A 107 20.64 -20.99 -6.90
CA VAL A 107 19.44 -21.27 -7.73
C VAL A 107 19.36 -20.39 -8.97
N LEU A 108 20.36 -19.54 -9.24
CA LEU A 108 20.34 -18.65 -10.41
C LEU A 108 20.13 -19.40 -11.73
N SER A 109 20.73 -20.59 -11.88
CA SER A 109 20.60 -21.41 -13.09
C SER A 109 19.13 -21.73 -13.41
N GLN A 110 18.31 -22.01 -12.39
CA GLN A 110 16.88 -22.32 -12.51
C GLN A 110 16.05 -21.12 -12.98
N PHE A 111 16.50 -19.90 -12.67
CA PHE A 111 15.77 -18.66 -12.95
C PHE A 111 16.43 -17.77 -13.99
N ASN A 112 17.53 -18.20 -14.61
CA ASN A 112 18.31 -17.36 -15.52
C ASN A 112 17.46 -16.85 -16.68
N HIS A 113 16.65 -17.73 -17.30
CA HIS A 113 15.73 -17.34 -18.36
C HIS A 113 14.74 -16.25 -17.91
N ALA A 114 14.19 -16.36 -16.69
CA ALA A 114 13.27 -15.37 -16.15
C ALA A 114 13.94 -14.01 -15.89
N ILE A 115 15.22 -14.00 -15.49
CA ILE A 115 16.02 -12.78 -15.33
C ILE A 115 16.35 -12.16 -16.69
N GLN A 116 16.82 -12.94 -17.67
CA GLN A 116 17.15 -12.43 -19.01
C GLN A 116 15.91 -11.86 -19.71
N SER A 117 14.78 -12.57 -19.62
CA SER A 117 13.49 -12.09 -20.14
C SER A 117 13.02 -10.80 -19.46
N ALA A 118 13.42 -10.55 -18.20
CA ALA A 118 13.12 -9.30 -17.53
C ALA A 118 14.00 -8.15 -18.02
N TYR A 119 15.29 -8.39 -18.31
CA TYR A 119 16.20 -7.39 -18.88
C TYR A 119 15.82 -6.97 -20.30
N SER A 120 15.29 -7.89 -21.12
CA SER A 120 14.92 -7.59 -22.51
C SER A 120 13.62 -6.80 -22.66
N LYS A 121 12.83 -6.67 -21.60
CA LYS A 121 11.57 -5.90 -21.62
C LYS A 121 11.84 -4.43 -21.33
N LYS A 122 11.03 -3.56 -21.95
CA LYS A 122 10.97 -2.14 -21.58
C LYS A 122 10.16 -1.99 -20.30
N TRP A 123 10.83 -1.62 -19.20
CA TRP A 123 10.17 -1.28 -17.95
C TRP A 123 9.81 0.20 -17.92
N VAL A 124 8.62 0.50 -17.39
CA VAL A 124 8.16 1.87 -17.21
C VAL A 124 7.69 2.03 -15.77
N VAL A 125 8.33 2.94 -15.04
CA VAL A 125 7.85 3.43 -13.75
C VAL A 125 6.84 4.53 -14.04
N HIS A 126 5.58 4.26 -13.79
CA HIS A 126 4.53 5.25 -13.97
C HIS A 126 4.68 6.36 -12.92
N CYS A 127 4.76 7.61 -13.38
CA CYS A 127 4.75 8.79 -12.54
C CYS A 127 3.54 9.65 -12.92
N GLU A 128 2.94 10.31 -11.94
CA GLU A 128 1.93 11.36 -12.13
C GLU A 128 2.40 12.61 -11.40
N PRO A 129 2.11 13.83 -11.90
CA PRO A 129 2.37 15.06 -11.17
C PRO A 129 1.66 15.08 -9.81
N ALA A 130 2.09 15.98 -8.92
CA ALA A 130 1.55 16.09 -7.58
C ALA A 130 0.01 16.20 -7.58
N LEU A 131 -0.62 15.40 -6.73
CA LEU A 131 -2.07 15.45 -6.50
C LEU A 131 -2.42 16.83 -5.95
N ALA A 132 -3.26 17.58 -6.67
CA ALA A 132 -3.55 18.99 -6.40
C ALA A 132 -4.19 19.28 -5.02
N SER A 133 -4.68 18.25 -4.28
CA SER A 133 -5.17 18.42 -2.92
C SER A 133 -4.80 17.27 -1.98
N ALA A 134 -4.65 17.59 -0.69
CA ALA A 134 -4.40 16.60 0.36
C ALA A 134 -5.51 15.54 0.45
N GLU A 135 -6.77 15.91 0.18
CA GLU A 135 -7.88 14.96 0.13
C GLU A 135 -7.71 13.93 -0.97
N HIS A 136 -7.17 14.35 -2.13
CA HIS A 136 -6.87 13.43 -3.22
C HIS A 136 -5.76 12.45 -2.82
N VAL A 137 -4.71 12.90 -2.13
CA VAL A 137 -3.65 12.03 -1.58
C VAL A 137 -4.22 11.01 -0.59
N VAL A 138 -5.10 11.44 0.31
CA VAL A 138 -5.75 10.55 1.29
C VAL A 138 -6.68 9.55 0.60
N LYS A 139 -7.48 9.99 -0.37
CA LYS A 139 -8.38 9.13 -1.15
C LYS A 139 -7.59 8.12 -1.99
N TYR A 140 -6.46 8.54 -2.56
CA TYR A 140 -5.52 7.68 -3.26
C TYR A 140 -5.01 6.62 -2.29
N LEU A 141 -4.38 7.00 -1.17
CA LEU A 141 -3.87 6.06 -0.16
C LEU A 141 -4.94 5.09 0.34
N GLY A 142 -6.11 5.58 0.71
CA GLY A 142 -7.19 4.76 1.26
C GLY A 142 -7.62 3.62 0.33
N GLN A 143 -7.51 3.81 -0.99
CA GLN A 143 -7.79 2.76 -1.96
C GLN A 143 -6.70 1.67 -1.99
N TYR A 144 -5.46 2.01 -1.68
CA TYR A 144 -4.31 1.09 -1.76
C TYR A 144 -3.94 0.46 -0.41
N THR A 145 -4.31 1.07 0.73
CA THR A 145 -3.96 0.57 2.07
C THR A 145 -4.90 -0.55 2.53
N HIS A 146 -6.21 -0.38 2.38
CA HIS A 146 -7.22 -1.27 2.98
C HIS A 146 -7.79 -2.33 2.03
N ARG A 147 -7.71 -2.13 0.71
CA ARG A 147 -8.28 -3.08 -0.23
C ARG A 147 -7.38 -4.30 -0.39
N VAL A 148 -7.99 -5.47 -0.26
CA VAL A 148 -7.43 -6.78 -0.62
C VAL A 148 -7.55 -6.94 -2.15
N ALA A 149 -7.08 -8.06 -2.69
CA ALA A 149 -7.09 -8.39 -4.11
C ALA A 149 -8.42 -8.13 -4.84
N ILE A 150 -9.55 -8.34 -4.17
CA ILE A 150 -10.89 -8.09 -4.70
C ILE A 150 -11.81 -7.51 -3.63
N THR A 151 -12.76 -6.68 -4.06
CA THR A 151 -13.81 -6.11 -3.21
C THR A 151 -15.13 -6.84 -3.46
N ASN A 152 -15.99 -7.00 -2.45
CA ASN A 152 -17.29 -7.68 -2.59
C ASN A 152 -18.15 -7.10 -3.72
N GLN A 153 -18.16 -5.77 -3.90
CA GLN A 153 -18.90 -5.10 -4.98
C GLN A 153 -18.48 -5.54 -6.40
N ARG A 154 -17.30 -6.14 -6.55
CA ARG A 154 -16.84 -6.66 -7.85
C ARG A 154 -17.35 -8.08 -8.11
N ILE A 155 -17.77 -8.83 -7.09
CA ILE A 155 -18.30 -10.18 -7.24
C ILE A 155 -19.77 -10.06 -7.63
N LEU A 156 -20.12 -10.58 -8.80
CA LEU A 156 -21.48 -10.54 -9.35
C LEU A 156 -22.29 -11.80 -8.98
N SER A 157 -21.65 -12.96 -8.96
CA SER A 157 -22.31 -14.24 -8.74
C SER A 157 -21.34 -15.28 -8.20
N ILE A 158 -21.85 -16.17 -7.35
CA ILE A 158 -21.20 -17.40 -6.90
C ILE A 158 -22.24 -18.52 -7.05
N LYS A 159 -22.16 -19.30 -8.12
CA LYS A 159 -23.12 -20.36 -8.46
C LYS A 159 -22.42 -21.48 -9.22
N ASP A 160 -22.91 -22.71 -9.05
CA ASP A 160 -22.44 -23.89 -9.80
C ASP A 160 -20.92 -24.11 -9.74
N GLY A 161 -20.33 -23.88 -8.56
CA GLY A 161 -18.89 -23.98 -8.35
C GLY A 161 -18.06 -22.90 -9.04
N LYS A 162 -18.66 -21.85 -9.59
CA LYS A 162 -17.99 -20.76 -10.32
C LYS A 162 -18.19 -19.41 -9.64
N VAL A 163 -17.21 -18.53 -9.84
CA VAL A 163 -17.24 -17.15 -9.35
C VAL A 163 -17.14 -16.20 -10.53
N THR A 164 -18.13 -15.31 -10.66
CA THR A 164 -18.14 -14.25 -11.68
C THR A 164 -17.86 -12.91 -11.02
N PHE A 165 -16.87 -12.17 -11.53
CA PHE A 165 -16.52 -10.85 -11.03
C PHE A 165 -16.16 -9.86 -12.15
N ILE A 166 -16.34 -8.57 -11.90
CA ILE A 166 -15.96 -7.51 -12.84
C ILE A 166 -14.45 -7.32 -12.82
N ALA A 167 -13.80 -7.43 -13.98
CA ALA A 167 -12.40 -7.06 -14.21
C ALA A 167 -12.30 -6.01 -15.34
N LYS A 168 -11.26 -5.16 -15.28
CA LYS A 168 -10.95 -4.26 -16.39
C LYS A 168 -10.11 -4.98 -17.43
N ASP A 169 -10.54 -4.91 -18.68
CA ASP A 169 -9.79 -5.39 -19.82
C ASP A 169 -8.93 -4.25 -20.39
N TYR A 170 -7.66 -4.20 -19.98
CA TYR A 170 -6.74 -3.16 -20.46
C TYR A 170 -6.38 -3.30 -21.95
N ARG A 171 -6.66 -4.46 -22.57
CA ARG A 171 -6.49 -4.62 -24.02
C ARG A 171 -7.66 -4.04 -24.79
N ASP A 172 -8.81 -3.85 -24.13
CA ASP A 172 -10.03 -3.29 -24.70
C ASP A 172 -10.43 -2.00 -23.95
N ASN A 173 -9.60 -0.98 -24.07
CA ASN A 173 -9.82 0.37 -23.55
C ASN A 173 -10.19 0.46 -22.04
N ALA A 174 -9.68 -0.48 -21.23
CA ALA A 174 -9.97 -0.60 -19.80
C ALA A 174 -11.48 -0.77 -19.47
N THR A 175 -12.24 -1.32 -20.42
CA THR A 175 -13.66 -1.64 -20.24
C THR A 175 -13.86 -2.65 -19.11
N LYS A 176 -14.92 -2.46 -18.33
CA LYS A 176 -15.28 -3.37 -17.23
C LYS A 176 -16.08 -4.53 -17.80
N LYS A 177 -15.52 -5.74 -17.74
CA LYS A 177 -16.16 -6.96 -18.24
C LYS A 177 -16.33 -7.99 -17.12
N PRO A 178 -17.43 -8.76 -17.12
CA PRO A 178 -17.56 -9.92 -16.24
C PRO A 178 -16.56 -11.00 -16.67
N VAL A 179 -15.84 -11.55 -15.70
CA VAL A 179 -14.94 -12.69 -15.86
C VAL A 179 -15.42 -13.79 -14.93
N THR A 180 -15.60 -14.98 -15.47
CA THR A 180 -16.00 -16.17 -14.70
C THR A 180 -14.81 -17.11 -14.57
N LEU A 181 -14.53 -17.55 -13.35
CA LEU A 181 -13.53 -18.56 -13.04
C LEU A 181 -14.19 -19.72 -12.31
N ASP A 182 -13.57 -20.90 -12.40
CA ASP A 182 -13.82 -21.97 -11.46
C ASP A 182 -13.50 -21.51 -10.02
N GLY A 183 -14.28 -21.96 -9.05
CA GLY A 183 -14.14 -21.57 -7.65
C GLY A 183 -12.76 -21.92 -7.08
N VAL A 184 -12.18 -23.06 -7.45
CA VAL A 184 -10.83 -23.46 -7.03
C VAL A 184 -9.79 -22.55 -7.65
N GLU A 185 -9.92 -22.21 -8.94
CA GLU A 185 -9.00 -21.27 -9.60
C GLU A 185 -9.10 -19.85 -9.03
N PHE A 186 -10.31 -19.41 -8.67
CA PHE A 186 -10.53 -18.14 -7.98
C PHE A 186 -9.81 -18.12 -6.63
N LEU A 187 -10.00 -19.16 -5.80
CA LEU A 187 -9.33 -19.29 -4.51
C LEU A 187 -7.81 -19.35 -4.67
N ARG A 188 -7.31 -20.15 -5.62
CA ARG A 188 -5.88 -20.25 -5.92
C ARG A 188 -5.29 -18.88 -6.24
N ARG A 189 -5.94 -18.09 -7.12
CA ARG A 189 -5.51 -16.72 -7.44
C ARG A 189 -5.58 -15.79 -6.24
N PHE A 190 -6.68 -15.84 -5.48
CA PHE A 190 -6.84 -15.03 -4.28
C PHE A 190 -5.71 -15.28 -3.27
N CYS A 191 -5.34 -16.55 -3.05
CA CYS A 191 -4.28 -16.94 -2.15
C CYS A 191 -2.89 -16.42 -2.57
N LEU A 192 -2.66 -16.12 -3.86
CA LEU A 192 -1.41 -15.48 -4.33
C LEU A 192 -1.21 -14.07 -3.75
N HIS A 193 -2.24 -13.50 -3.12
CA HIS A 193 -2.21 -12.14 -2.58
C HIS A 193 -2.19 -12.09 -1.06
N ILE A 194 -2.17 -13.26 -0.40
CA ILE A 194 -1.91 -13.38 1.02
C ILE A 194 -0.41 -13.15 1.21
N LEU A 195 -0.06 -12.09 1.94
CA LEU A 195 1.34 -11.74 2.18
C LEU A 195 1.98 -12.67 3.22
N PRO A 196 3.31 -12.85 3.19
CA PRO A 196 4.01 -13.60 4.22
C PRO A 196 3.67 -13.10 5.62
N SER A 197 3.67 -14.01 6.59
CA SER A 197 3.44 -13.65 7.99
C SER A 197 4.37 -12.53 8.44
N ARG A 198 3.80 -11.52 9.12
CA ARG A 198 4.51 -10.33 9.62
C ARG A 198 5.19 -9.48 8.53
N PHE A 199 4.80 -9.62 7.26
CA PHE A 199 5.34 -8.80 6.20
C PHE A 199 4.76 -7.38 6.23
N VAL A 200 5.62 -6.37 6.29
CA VAL A 200 5.20 -4.95 6.33
C VAL A 200 4.86 -4.48 4.91
N LYS A 201 3.55 -4.43 4.60
CA LYS A 201 2.98 -4.00 3.31
C LYS A 201 3.19 -2.50 3.02
N ILE A 202 3.19 -1.65 4.05
CA ILE A 202 3.31 -0.19 3.91
C ILE A 202 4.57 0.27 4.60
N ARG A 203 5.49 0.90 3.86
CA ARG A 203 6.78 1.37 4.37
C ARG A 203 6.93 2.86 4.20
N ARG A 204 7.59 3.50 5.17
CA ARG A 204 7.87 4.94 5.19
C ARG A 204 9.39 5.13 5.17
N TYR A 205 9.86 6.00 4.29
CA TYR A 205 11.28 6.21 4.04
C TYR A 205 11.67 7.69 4.15
N GLY A 206 12.97 7.93 4.38
CA GLY A 206 13.57 9.27 4.38
C GLY A 206 12.97 10.20 5.42
N ILE A 207 12.44 11.36 4.99
CA ILE A 207 11.85 12.39 5.89
C ILE A 207 10.70 11.90 6.77
N TYR A 208 10.08 10.77 6.42
CA TYR A 208 9.04 10.14 7.25
C TYR A 208 9.60 9.26 8.37
N ASN A 209 10.92 9.03 8.42
CA ASN A 209 11.59 8.26 9.46
C ASN A 209 12.02 9.16 10.62
N HIS A 210 11.57 8.83 11.82
CA HIS A 210 11.91 9.53 13.06
C HIS A 210 13.41 9.60 13.36
N THR A 211 14.24 8.67 12.86
CA THR A 211 15.70 8.72 13.05
C THR A 211 16.38 9.78 12.21
N LEU A 212 15.76 10.24 11.12
CA LEU A 212 16.32 11.34 10.33
C LEU A 212 16.33 12.63 11.13
N LYS A 213 15.24 12.89 11.87
CA LYS A 213 15.10 14.05 12.76
C LYS A 213 16.23 14.13 13.78
N ARG A 214 16.64 12.98 14.32
CA ARG A 214 17.73 12.86 15.30
C ARG A 214 19.13 12.99 14.69
N ARG A 215 19.31 12.74 13.39
CA ARG A 215 20.63 12.71 12.74
C ARG A 215 21.04 14.00 12.07
N LEU A 216 20.08 14.78 11.58
CA LEU A 216 20.35 16.02 10.86
C LEU A 216 20.18 17.26 11.75
N ASP A 217 20.08 17.10 13.07
CA ASP A 217 19.73 18.15 14.04
C ASP A 217 18.68 19.11 13.48
N LEU A 218 17.64 18.52 12.88
CA LEU A 218 16.66 19.26 12.11
C LEU A 218 15.99 20.26 13.03
N GLN A 219 16.39 21.52 12.92
CA GLN A 219 15.61 22.63 13.41
C GLN A 219 14.35 22.61 12.57
N PHE A 220 13.28 22.03 13.11
CA PHE A 220 11.94 22.39 12.68
C PHE A 220 11.87 23.89 12.96
N VAL A 221 12.18 24.70 11.95
CA VAL A 221 11.71 26.08 11.94
C VAL A 221 10.20 25.88 12.01
N PRO A 222 9.54 26.26 13.11
CA PRO A 222 8.11 26.30 13.10
C PRO A 222 7.80 27.26 11.96
N GLU A 223 7.24 26.77 10.86
CA GLU A 223 6.31 27.63 10.14
C GLU A 223 5.43 28.20 11.25
N THR A 224 5.39 29.52 11.37
CA THR A 224 4.47 30.22 12.27
C THR A 224 3.06 29.88 11.79
N LYS A 225 2.65 28.65 12.10
CA LYS A 225 1.28 28.19 12.02
C LYS A 225 0.61 28.86 13.20
N PRO A 226 -0.61 29.39 13.01
CA PRO A 226 -1.40 29.81 14.16
C PRO A 226 -1.37 28.67 15.17
N ASP A 227 -1.18 29.04 16.43
CA ASP A 227 -1.03 28.11 17.54
C ASP A 227 -2.07 26.99 17.40
N ILE A 228 -1.71 25.75 17.69
CA ILE A 228 -2.67 24.63 17.62
C ILE A 228 -3.89 24.99 18.48
N GLU A 229 -3.69 25.74 19.56
CA GLU A 229 -4.76 26.31 20.38
C GLU A 229 -5.62 27.36 19.66
N GLN A 230 -5.06 28.20 18.79
CA GLN A 230 -5.80 29.15 17.95
C GLN A 230 -6.61 28.44 16.86
N ILE A 231 -6.07 27.40 16.23
CA ILE A 231 -6.79 26.58 15.25
C ILE A 231 -7.91 25.79 15.94
N ILE A 232 -7.67 25.26 17.15
CA ILE A 232 -8.69 24.59 17.97
C ILE A 232 -9.77 25.60 18.42
N LYS A 233 -9.39 26.83 18.78
CA LYS A 233 -10.34 27.92 19.09
C LYS A 233 -11.17 28.38 17.89
N GLN A 234 -10.61 28.33 16.69
CA GLN A 234 -11.31 28.66 15.43
C GLN A 234 -12.06 27.47 14.83
N GLY A 235 -11.77 26.25 15.28
CA GLY A 235 -12.47 25.04 14.91
C GLY A 235 -13.84 24.96 15.57
N LYS A 236 -14.80 24.36 14.85
CA LYS A 236 -16.09 23.95 15.44
C LYS A 236 -15.85 23.18 16.76
N PRO A 237 -16.75 23.31 17.75
CA PRO A 237 -16.62 22.60 19.04
C PRO A 237 -16.31 21.12 18.81
N SER A 238 -15.43 20.57 19.66
CA SER A 238 -14.96 19.18 19.56
C SER A 238 -16.15 18.21 19.55
N GLU A 239 -16.49 17.71 18.36
CA GLU A 239 -17.51 16.66 18.20
C GLU A 239 -17.12 15.42 19.00
N THR A 240 -18.06 14.91 19.78
CA THR A 240 -17.96 13.58 20.39
C THR A 240 -17.85 12.49 19.32
N LYS A 241 -17.36 11.30 19.68
CA LYS A 241 -17.29 10.15 18.75
C LYS A 241 -18.65 9.84 18.12
N GLN A 242 -19.73 10.02 18.88
CA GLN A 242 -21.11 9.79 18.47
C GLN A 242 -21.58 10.83 17.46
N GLU A 243 -21.36 12.12 17.73
CA GLU A 243 -21.69 13.21 16.80
C GLU A 243 -20.91 13.10 15.49
N ARG A 244 -19.62 12.78 15.59
CA ARG A 244 -18.78 12.54 14.40
C ARG A 244 -19.29 11.37 13.57
N PHE A 245 -19.68 10.27 14.21
CA PHE A 245 -20.25 9.12 13.52
C PHE A 245 -21.58 9.47 12.84
N LYS A 246 -22.48 10.18 13.53
CA LYS A 246 -23.75 10.65 12.98
C LYS A 246 -23.56 11.57 11.79
N ARG A 247 -22.61 12.52 11.85
CA ARG A 247 -22.31 13.41 10.73
C ARG A 247 -21.73 12.67 9.52
N LEU A 248 -20.83 11.71 9.75
CA LEU A 248 -20.16 10.99 8.67
C LEU A 248 -21.06 9.93 8.00
N THR A 249 -21.97 9.31 8.76
CA THR A 249 -22.77 8.18 8.29
C THR A 249 -24.24 8.49 8.11
N GLY A 250 -24.73 9.61 8.69
CA GLY A 250 -26.16 9.91 8.82
C GLY A 250 -26.87 9.10 9.91
N ILE A 251 -26.19 8.16 10.57
CA ILE A 251 -26.79 7.22 11.51
C ILE A 251 -26.45 7.65 12.94
N ASP A 252 -27.48 7.86 13.75
CA ASP A 252 -27.33 8.09 15.18
C ASP A 252 -27.28 6.75 15.93
N VAL A 253 -26.08 6.35 16.38
CA VAL A 253 -25.87 5.11 17.16
C VAL A 253 -26.56 5.13 18.52
N CYS A 254 -26.97 6.30 18.98
CA CYS A 254 -27.71 6.45 20.23
C CYS A 254 -29.22 6.35 20.01
N THR A 255 -29.73 6.25 18.78
CA THR A 255 -31.15 6.05 18.51
C THR A 255 -31.47 4.56 18.42
N CYS A 256 -32.55 4.13 19.08
CA CYS A 256 -33.01 2.76 19.01
C CYS A 256 -33.40 2.39 17.56
N PRO A 257 -32.80 1.34 16.97
CA PRO A 257 -33.08 0.95 15.59
C PRO A 257 -34.51 0.41 15.39
N VAL A 258 -35.20 0.01 16.47
CA VAL A 258 -36.55 -0.56 16.44
C VAL A 258 -37.61 0.53 16.50
N CYS A 259 -37.64 1.30 17.60
CA CYS A 259 -38.70 2.30 17.81
C CYS A 259 -38.38 3.68 17.19
N LYS A 260 -37.13 3.95 16.78
CA LYS A 260 -36.64 5.20 16.16
C LYS A 260 -36.80 6.48 17.01
N THR A 261 -37.45 6.40 18.16
CA THR A 261 -37.69 7.51 19.09
C THR A 261 -36.92 7.37 20.40
N GLY A 262 -36.66 6.14 20.84
CA GLY A 262 -35.94 5.85 22.08
C GLY A 262 -34.42 6.04 21.95
N ARG A 263 -33.76 6.30 23.08
CA ARG A 263 -32.31 6.48 23.18
C ARG A 263 -31.65 5.24 23.77
N MET A 264 -30.63 4.70 23.10
CA MET A 264 -29.81 3.58 23.57
C MET A 264 -28.93 4.06 24.73
N ILE A 265 -28.97 3.34 25.85
CA ILE A 265 -28.09 3.56 27.00
C ILE A 265 -27.11 2.39 27.14
N ILE A 266 -25.89 2.69 27.57
CA ILE A 266 -24.90 1.66 27.87
C ILE A 266 -25.30 1.03 29.19
N VAL A 267 -25.64 -0.27 29.17
CA VAL A 267 -25.97 -1.06 30.37
C VAL A 267 -24.77 -1.81 30.91
N GLU A 268 -23.82 -2.17 30.04
CA GLU A 268 -22.63 -2.96 30.41
C GLU A 268 -21.51 -2.71 29.40
N GLU A 269 -20.25 -2.68 29.86
CA GLU A 269 -19.07 -2.65 29.01
C GLU A 269 -18.38 -4.02 29.05
N ILE A 270 -18.45 -4.76 27.94
CA ILE A 270 -17.82 -6.08 27.84
C ILE A 270 -16.30 -5.90 27.71
N PRO A 271 -15.47 -6.65 28.46
CA PRO A 271 -14.02 -6.56 28.35
C PRO A 271 -13.54 -6.87 26.93
N ARG A 272 -12.44 -6.23 26.50
CA ARG A 272 -11.86 -6.46 25.17
C ARG A 272 -11.40 -7.91 25.03
N ILE A 273 -12.18 -8.72 24.32
CA ILE A 273 -11.76 -10.03 23.85
C ILE A 273 -10.69 -9.80 22.77
N ARG A 274 -9.42 -10.07 23.08
CA ARG A 274 -8.42 -10.27 22.02
C ARG A 274 -8.83 -11.53 21.26
N SER A 275 -8.60 -11.57 19.94
CA SER A 275 -8.84 -12.76 19.10
C SER A 275 -8.42 -14.02 19.87
N PRO A 276 -9.21 -15.12 19.80
CA PRO A 276 -8.94 -16.31 20.58
C PRO A 276 -7.48 -16.71 20.39
N ASP A 277 -6.80 -16.97 21.52
CA ASP A 277 -5.50 -17.61 21.49
C ASP A 277 -5.62 -18.89 20.64
N LEU A 278 -4.63 -19.14 19.79
CA LEU A 278 -4.57 -20.31 18.91
C LEU A 278 -4.60 -21.65 19.67
N SER A 279 -4.54 -21.61 21.01
CA SER A 279 -4.67 -22.74 21.92
C SER A 279 -6.06 -23.40 21.93
N ALA A 280 -7.11 -22.74 21.42
CA ALA A 280 -8.47 -23.29 21.45
C ALA A 280 -8.83 -24.27 20.31
N TYR A 281 -7.89 -24.60 19.39
CA TYR A 281 -8.16 -25.48 18.25
C TYR A 281 -7.64 -26.92 18.38
N VAL A 282 -7.29 -27.36 19.60
CA VAL A 282 -6.88 -28.75 19.84
C VAL A 282 -7.94 -29.47 20.66
N SER A 283 -8.46 -30.57 20.07
CA SER A 283 -9.38 -31.57 20.62
C SER A 283 -10.85 -31.09 20.65
N TYR A 284 -11.82 -31.73 20.00
CA TYR A 284 -12.18 -33.15 20.10
C TYR A 284 -12.75 -33.70 18.79
N PHE A 285 -12.12 -34.75 18.25
CA PHE A 285 -12.84 -35.84 17.58
C PHE A 285 -12.68 -37.06 18.46
N VAL A 286 -13.75 -37.44 19.16
CA VAL A 286 -13.93 -38.81 19.66
C VAL A 286 -15.18 -39.33 18.99
N SER A 287 -14.96 -40.18 17.99
CA SER A 287 -15.94 -41.12 17.50
C SER A 287 -16.27 -42.08 18.63
N ASN A 288 -17.56 -42.24 18.95
CA ASN A 288 -18.04 -43.44 19.60
C ASN A 288 -19.05 -44.11 18.67
N LYS A 289 -18.85 -45.42 18.55
CA LYS A 289 -19.63 -46.40 17.79
C LYS A 289 -21.12 -46.34 18.09
#